data_AF-K1SRX7-F1
#
_entry.id   AF-K1SRX7-F1
#
_cell.length_a   1.000
_cell.length_b   1.000
_cell.length_c   1.000
_cell.angle_alpha   90.00
_cell.angle_beta   90.00
_cell.angle_gamma   90.00
#
_symmetry.space_group_name_H-M   'P 1'
#
loop_
_entity.id
_entity.type
_entity.pdbx_description
1 polymer ?
#
loop_
_entity_poly.entity_id
_entity_poly.type
_entity_poly.pdbx_seq_one_letter_code
_entity_poly.pdbx_strand_id
1 'polypeptide(L)' 'MAATRLIALHINKGKTVAQCLADRTDYSQNAAKTEDGKYISSYECDPKTADEEFL' A
#
# COMPACT_ATOMS: atom_id res chain seq x y z
N MET A 1 -10.18 -4.35 7.87
CA MET A 1 -9.69 -5.75 7.83
C MET A 1 -8.40 -5.79 8.64
N ALA A 2 -8.36 -6.47 9.79
CA ALA A 2 -7.13 -6.54 10.59
C ALA A 2 -6.15 -7.54 9.94
N ALA A 3 -4.88 -7.16 9.81
CA ALA A 3 -3.85 -8.07 9.27
C ALA A 3 -3.62 -9.22 10.28
N THR A 4 -4.01 -10.43 9.90
CA THR A 4 -3.87 -11.63 10.76
C THR A 4 -2.51 -12.31 10.62
N ARG A 5 -1.72 -11.93 9.61
CA ARG A 5 -0.38 -12.46 9.34
C ARG A 5 0.46 -11.46 8.57
N LEU A 6 1.74 -11.35 8.94
CA LEU A 6 2.75 -10.67 8.15
C LEU A 6 3.39 -11.64 7.17
N ILE A 7 3.38 -11.30 5.89
CA ILE A 7 3.98 -12.08 4.81
C ILE A 7 5.00 -11.19 4.11
N ALA A 8 6.22 -11.69 3.94
CA ALA A 8 7.25 -10.97 3.20
C ALA A 8 6.84 -10.80 1.74
N LEU A 9 6.82 -9.55 1.26
CA LEU A 9 6.57 -9.22 -0.13
C LEU A 9 7.91 -9.19 -0.88
N HIS A 10 7.94 -9.82 -2.05
CA HIS A 10 9.12 -9.85 -2.91
C HIS A 10 8.96 -8.83 -4.04
N ILE A 11 10.10 -8.35 -4.54
CA ILE A 11 10.13 -7.53 -5.76
C ILE A 11 9.62 -8.38 -6.92
N ASN A 12 8.61 -7.87 -7.62
CA ASN A 12 8.07 -8.54 -8.80
C ASN A 12 9.10 -8.51 -9.94
N LYS A 13 9.23 -9.62 -10.67
CA LYS A 13 10.16 -9.70 -11.81
C LYS A 13 9.87 -8.61 -12.84
N GLY A 14 10.89 -7.82 -13.18
CA GLY A 14 10.78 -6.72 -14.16
C GLY A 14 10.24 -5.41 -13.61
N LYS A 15 10.02 -5.29 -12.28
CA LYS A 15 9.65 -4.04 -11.61
C LYS A 15 10.75 -3.59 -10.65
N THR A 16 10.82 -2.29 -10.40
CA THR A 16 11.66 -1.72 -9.33
C THR A 16 10.98 -1.88 -7.96
N VAL A 17 11.74 -1.64 -6.87
CA VAL A 17 11.18 -1.61 -5.51
C VAL A 17 10.07 -0.56 -5.40
N ALA A 18 10.32 0.67 -5.89
CA ALA A 18 9.35 1.76 -5.88
C ALA A 18 8.04 1.37 -6.59
N GLN A 19 8.13 0.79 -7.79
CA GLN A 19 6.95 0.31 -8.52
C GLN A 19 6.19 -0.78 -7.76
N CYS A 20 6.91 -1.67 -7.06
CA CYS A 20 6.27 -2.69 -6.26
C CYS A 20 5.60 -2.11 -5.00
N LEU A 21 6.17 -1.08 -4.37
CA LEU A 21 5.56 -0.41 -3.23
C LEU A 21 4.27 0.31 -3.65
N ALA A 22 4.34 1.11 -4.73
CA ALA A 22 3.20 1.81 -5.31
C ALA A 22 2.04 0.86 -5.68
N ASP A 23 2.32 -0.26 -6.37
CA ASP A 23 1.28 -1.26 -6.69
C ASP A 23 0.53 -1.78 -5.45
N ARG A 24 1.21 -1.88 -4.30
CA ARG A 24 0.66 -2.45 -3.06
C ARG A 24 -0.12 -1.41 -2.27
N THR A 25 0.36 -0.18 -2.23
CA THR A 25 -0.36 0.95 -1.62
C THR A 25 -1.62 1.26 -2.43
N ASP A 26 -1.53 1.32 -3.76
CA ASP A 26 -2.68 1.52 -4.68
C ASP A 26 -3.77 0.46 -4.49
N TYR A 27 -3.37 -0.81 -4.41
CA TYR A 27 -4.32 -1.90 -4.18
C TYR A 27 -5.05 -1.73 -2.84
N SER A 28 -4.33 -1.33 -1.80
CA SER A 28 -4.85 -1.16 -0.45
C SER A 28 -5.78 0.05 -0.33
N GLN A 29 -5.56 1.08 -1.15
CA GLN A 29 -6.30 2.33 -1.15
C GLN A 29 -7.41 2.40 -2.21
N ASN A 30 -7.57 1.34 -3.00
CA ASN A 30 -8.52 1.28 -4.11
C ASN A 30 -9.92 1.81 -3.72
N ALA A 31 -10.35 2.91 -4.36
CA ALA A 31 -11.58 3.63 -4.06
C ALA A 31 -12.84 2.75 -4.10
N ALA A 32 -12.91 1.80 -5.05
CA ALA A 32 -14.03 0.88 -5.18
C ALA A 32 -14.15 -0.11 -4.00
N LYS A 33 -13.07 -0.29 -3.22
CA LYS A 33 -13.02 -1.16 -2.04
C LYS A 33 -13.06 -0.40 -0.71
N THR A 34 -12.83 0.91 -0.73
CA THR A 34 -12.63 1.73 0.48
C THR A 34 -13.72 2.78 0.69
N GLU A 35 -14.79 2.79 -0.11
CA GLU A 35 -15.79 3.87 -0.14
C GLU A 35 -15.11 5.24 -0.33
N ASP A 36 -14.37 5.38 -1.44
CA ASP A 36 -13.60 6.59 -1.77
C ASP A 36 -12.67 7.05 -0.64
N GLY A 37 -12.07 6.08 0.06
CA GLY A 37 -11.09 6.32 1.12
C GLY A 37 -11.67 6.49 2.53
N LYS A 38 -12.98 6.38 2.73
CA LYS A 38 -13.61 6.43 4.06
C LYS A 38 -13.03 5.42 5.05
N TYR A 39 -12.60 4.26 4.57
CA TYR A 39 -12.02 3.19 5.40
C TYR A 39 -10.48 3.21 5.44
N ILE A 40 -9.84 4.27 4.97
CA ILE A 40 -8.38 4.42 5.04
C ILE A 40 -8.02 5.16 6.32
N SER A 41 -7.10 4.59 7.08
CA SER A 41 -6.47 5.21 8.23
C SER A 41 -4.97 5.00 8.12
N SER A 42 -4.16 6.01 8.46
CA SER A 42 -2.72 5.88 8.56
C SER A 42 -2.21 6.17 9.96
N TYR A 43 -0.98 5.75 10.19
CA TYR A 43 -0.20 6.05 11.37
C TYR A 43 1.24 6.32 10.91
N GLU A 44 1.85 7.38 11.42
CA GLU A 44 3.22 7.85 11.10
C GLU A 44 3.53 8.25 9.65
N CYS A 45 2.74 7.85 8.66
CA CYS A 45 2.88 8.19 7.23
C CYS A 45 1.58 8.78 6.65
N ASP A 46 1.68 9.55 5.57
CA ASP A 46 0.50 9.97 4.80
C ASP A 46 0.11 8.85 3.82
N PRO A 47 -1.16 8.41 3.76
CA PRO A 47 -1.57 7.36 2.82
C PRO A 47 -1.14 7.66 1.38
N LYS A 48 -1.15 8.94 0.96
CA LYS A 48 -0.88 9.33 -0.42
C LYS A 48 0.58 9.27 -0.82
N THR A 49 1.50 9.24 0.15
CA THR A 49 2.95 9.24 -0.06
C THR A 49 3.63 8.03 0.57
N ALA A 50 2.86 7.08 1.11
CA ALA A 50 3.40 5.96 1.87
C ALA A 50 4.39 5.10 1.05
N ASP A 51 4.23 4.95 -0.26
CA ASP A 51 5.21 4.22 -1.08
C ASP A 51 6.53 4.96 -1.25
N GLU A 52 6.52 6.30 -1.23
CA GLU A 52 7.72 7.14 -1.28
C GLU A 52 8.44 7.20 0.07
N GLU A 53 7.69 7.29 1.18
CA GLU A 53 8.24 7.37 2.54
C GLU A 53 8.93 6.08 3.00
N PHE A 54 8.55 4.94 2.42
CA PHE A 54 9.12 3.62 2.72
C PHE A 54 10.25 3.18 1.78
N LEU A 55 10.64 4.02 0.82
CA LEU A 55 11.73 3.76 -0.14
C LEU A 55 13.07 4.29 0.35
#